data_AF-A0A662U926-F1
#
_entry.id   AF-A0A662U926-F1
#
_cell.length_a   1.000
_cell.length_b   1.000
_cell.length_c   1.000
_cell.angle_alpha   90.00
_cell.angle_beta   90.00
_cell.angle_gamma   90.00
#
_symmetry.space_group_name_H-M   'P 1'
#
loop_
_entity.id
_entity.type
_entity.pdbx_description
1 polymer ?
#
loop_
_entity_poly.entity_id
_entity_poly.type
_entity_poly.pdbx_seq_one_letter_code
_entity_poly.pdbx_strand_id
1 'polypeptide(L)'
;MRQLLSKAKSFIENKQSLLTILVLTAFVTYILVNGYYVITSCDDYVSDEVYYVSAAKNIGLYIFGVNVIEKPYPNIPNPKGNLNLEHPPLAKYIMFLSMLVLGDNSLAWRIPGLIMRAAIV
;
A
#
# COMPACT_ATOMS: atom_id res chain seq x y z
N MET A 1 -51.51 11.36 16.23
CA MET A 1 -51.17 10.11 15.51
C MET A 1 -50.04 10.30 14.48
N ARG A 2 -50.09 11.29 13.56
CA ARG A 2 -49.01 11.54 12.57
C ARG A 2 -47.62 11.82 13.16
N GLN A 3 -47.51 12.60 14.23
CA GLN A 3 -46.23 12.91 14.90
C GLN A 3 -45.56 11.69 15.56
N LEU A 4 -46.35 10.72 16.05
CA LEU A 4 -45.82 9.48 16.64
C LEU A 4 -45.28 8.56 15.55
N LEU A 5 -46.00 8.46 14.42
CA LEU A 5 -45.55 7.70 13.25
C LEU A 5 -44.28 8.29 12.64
N SER A 6 -44.15 9.62 12.55
CA SER A 6 -42.92 10.25 12.04
C SER A 6 -41.73 10.01 12.97
N LYS A 7 -41.92 10.08 14.30
CA LYS A 7 -40.87 9.83 15.29
C LYS A 7 -40.42 8.36 15.32
N ALA A 8 -41.36 7.43 15.14
CA ALA A 8 -41.06 6.01 15.00
C ALA A 8 -40.30 5.71 13.70
N LYS A 9 -40.71 6.32 12.57
CA LYS A 9 -40.02 6.19 11.29
C LYS A 9 -38.58 6.72 11.37
N SER A 10 -38.38 7.92 11.92
CA SER A 10 -37.04 8.49 12.11
C SER A 10 -36.16 7.66 13.05
N PHE A 11 -36.77 7.02 14.06
CA PHE A 11 -36.05 6.13 14.97
C PHE A 11 -35.60 4.83 14.29
N ILE A 12 -36.46 4.25 13.43
CA ILE A 12 -36.13 3.05 12.64
C ILE A 12 -35.05 3.38 11.61
N GLU A 13 -35.19 4.49 10.87
CA GLU A 13 -34.21 4.94 9.88
C GLU A 13 -32.84 5.17 10.53
N ASN A 14 -32.79 5.82 11.71
CA ASN A 14 -31.54 6.03 12.43
C ASN A 14 -30.87 4.70 12.85
N LYS A 15 -31.64 3.74 13.38
CA LYS A 15 -31.11 2.40 13.70
C LYS A 15 -30.59 1.66 12.47
N GLN A 16 -31.27 1.78 11.33
CA GLN A 16 -30.81 1.22 10.06
C GLN A 16 -29.52 1.87 9.59
N SER A 17 -29.41 3.21 9.63
CA SER A 17 -28.17 3.91 9.29
C SER A 17 -26.99 3.51 10.18
N LEU A 18 -27.20 3.37 11.50
CA LEU A 18 -26.17 2.90 12.42
C LEU A 18 -25.71 1.46 12.10
N LEU A 19 -26.66 0.57 11.79
CA LEU A 19 -26.34 -0.79 11.37
C LEU A 19 -25.54 -0.81 10.07
N THR A 20 -25.92 0.01 9.09
CA THR A 20 -25.18 0.14 7.83
C THR A 20 -23.75 0.62 8.06
N ILE A 21 -23.55 1.66 8.87
CA ILE A 21 -22.22 2.17 9.21
C ILE A 21 -21.38 1.08 9.89
N LEU A 22 -21.97 0.33 10.83
CA LEU A 22 -21.28 -0.76 11.54
C LEU A 22 -20.84 -1.86 10.56
N VAL A 23 -21.72 -2.30 9.66
CA VAL A 23 -21.42 -3.33 8.66
C VAL A 23 -20.32 -2.86 7.71
N LEU A 24 -20.41 -1.63 7.20
CA LEU A 24 -19.38 -1.06 6.32
C LEU A 24 -18.03 -0.95 7.04
N THR A 25 -18.04 -0.51 8.30
CA THR A 25 -16.82 -0.40 9.11
C THR A 25 -16.19 -1.78 9.34
N ALA A 26 -16.99 -2.79 9.67
CA ALA A 26 -16.51 -4.16 9.86
C ALA A 26 -15.92 -4.73 8.55
N PHE A 27 -16.58 -4.48 7.42
CA PHE A 27 -16.12 -4.93 6.11
C PHE A 27 -14.80 -4.27 5.69
N VAL A 28 -14.69 -2.94 5.83
CA VAL A 28 -13.44 -2.21 5.57
C VAL A 28 -12.33 -2.71 6.48
N THR A 29 -12.62 -2.91 7.78
CA THR A 29 -11.65 -3.44 8.74
C THR A 29 -11.16 -4.83 8.33
N TYR A 30 -12.06 -5.72 7.91
CA TYR A 30 -11.70 -7.04 7.43
C TYR A 30 -10.75 -6.98 6.23
N ILE A 31 -11.04 -6.13 5.24
CA ILE A 31 -10.17 -5.95 4.07
C ILE A 31 -8.79 -5.43 4.47
N LEU A 32 -8.73 -4.39 5.31
CA LEU A 32 -7.46 -3.80 5.73
C LEU A 32 -6.59 -4.79 6.52
N VAL A 33 -7.20 -5.55 7.44
CA VAL A 33 -6.49 -6.55 8.26
C VAL A 33 -5.97 -7.69 7.39
N ASN A 34 -6.81 -8.27 6.51
CA ASN A 34 -6.36 -9.34 5.63
C ASN A 34 -5.32 -8.85 4.62
N GLY A 35 -5.51 -7.66 4.06
CA GLY A 35 -4.54 -7.02 3.18
C GLY A 35 -3.18 -6.90 3.87
N TYR A 36 -3.16 -6.34 5.08
CA TYR A 36 -1.94 -6.25 5.90
C TYR A 36 -1.27 -7.62 6.08
N TYR A 37 -2.02 -8.64 6.52
CA TYR A 37 -1.46 -9.98 6.72
C TYR A 37 -0.87 -10.57 5.44
N VAL A 38 -1.56 -10.44 4.30
CA VAL A 38 -1.05 -10.95 3.01
C VAL A 38 0.24 -10.24 2.62
N ILE A 39 0.27 -8.91 2.76
CA ILE A 39 1.44 -8.10 2.40
C ILE A 39 2.62 -8.41 3.31
N THR A 40 2.40 -8.59 4.62
CA THR A 40 3.48 -8.87 5.56
C THR A 40 3.83 -10.36 5.67
N SER A 41 3.05 -11.24 5.03
CA SER A 41 3.27 -12.70 5.09
C SER A 41 4.62 -13.12 4.51
N CYS A 42 5.14 -12.35 3.55
CA CYS A 42 6.45 -12.53 2.96
C CYS A 42 7.27 -11.25 3.13
N ASP A 43 8.20 -11.29 4.07
CA ASP A 43 9.23 -10.27 4.24
C ASP A 43 10.46 -10.59 3.38
N ASP A 44 10.24 -10.98 2.13
CA ASP A 44 11.31 -11.07 1.12
C ASP A 44 10.77 -10.58 -0.22
N TYR A 45 11.67 -10.42 -1.19
CA TYR A 45 11.33 -10.01 -2.55
C TYR A 45 10.42 -11.05 -3.23
N VAL A 46 9.36 -10.58 -3.87
CA VAL A 46 8.43 -11.42 -4.62
C VAL A 46 8.40 -11.03 -6.10
N SER A 47 8.66 -12.00 -6.98
CA SER A 47 8.58 -11.82 -8.45
C SER A 47 9.39 -10.60 -8.92
N ASP A 48 8.73 -9.59 -9.52
CA ASP A 48 9.38 -8.44 -10.13
C ASP A 48 9.89 -7.40 -9.11
N GLU A 49 9.57 -7.58 -7.82
CA GLU A 49 10.14 -6.74 -6.76
C GLU A 49 11.66 -6.78 -6.79
N VAL A 50 12.27 -7.89 -7.19
CA VAL A 50 13.74 -7.99 -7.29
C VAL A 50 14.34 -6.92 -8.21
N TYR A 51 13.61 -6.49 -9.24
CA TYR A 51 14.05 -5.47 -10.19
C TYR A 51 13.61 -4.07 -9.76
N TYR A 52 12.31 -3.88 -9.46
CA TYR A 52 11.78 -2.55 -9.18
C TYR A 52 12.25 -1.97 -7.85
N VAL A 53 12.33 -2.79 -6.80
CA VAL A 53 12.81 -2.36 -5.48
C VAL A 53 14.31 -2.08 -5.55
N SER A 54 15.09 -2.97 -6.18
CA SER A 54 16.54 -2.74 -6.38
C SER A 54 16.81 -1.47 -7.18
N ALA A 55 16.02 -1.20 -8.22
CA ALA A 55 16.13 0.02 -9.01
C ALA A 55 15.74 1.27 -8.20
N ALA A 56 14.70 1.22 -7.38
CA ALA A 56 14.32 2.32 -6.51
C ALA A 56 15.40 2.63 -5.45
N LYS A 57 16.04 1.60 -4.87
CA LYS A 57 17.22 1.74 -4.00
C LYS A 57 18.38 2.42 -4.73
N ASN A 58 18.68 1.95 -5.93
CA ASN A 58 19.76 2.50 -6.77
C ASN A 58 19.46 3.94 -7.19
N ILE A 59 18.21 4.28 -7.48
CA ILE A 59 17.80 5.66 -7.77
C ILE A 59 18.03 6.56 -6.56
N GLY A 60 17.60 6.13 -5.37
CA GLY A 60 17.87 6.86 -4.14
C GLY A 60 19.36 7.15 -3.96
N LEU A 61 20.19 6.11 -4.11
CA LEU A 61 21.63 6.20 -3.91
C LEU A 61 22.35 7.03 -4.99
N TYR A 62 22.10 6.75 -6.27
CA TYR A 62 22.90 7.30 -7.37
C TYR A 62 22.32 8.57 -7.98
N ILE A 63 21.01 8.81 -7.89
CA ILE A 63 20.35 9.99 -8.46
C ILE A 63 20.12 11.04 -7.38
N PHE A 64 19.62 10.63 -6.22
CA PHE A 64 19.29 11.55 -5.12
C PHE A 64 20.39 11.65 -4.05
N GLY A 65 21.39 10.77 -4.07
CA GLY A 65 22.46 10.75 -3.06
C GLY A 65 21.98 10.35 -1.66
N VAL A 66 20.80 9.70 -1.55
CA VAL A 66 20.19 9.30 -0.28
C VAL A 66 20.20 7.78 -0.18
N ASN A 67 20.87 7.27 0.86
CA ASN A 67 20.91 5.84 1.12
C ASN A 67 19.69 5.42 1.96
N VAL A 68 18.77 4.68 1.33
CA VAL A 68 17.61 4.04 1.99
C VAL A 68 17.81 2.54 2.16
N ILE A 69 18.99 1.99 1.85
CA ILE A 69 19.20 0.54 1.81
C ILE A 69 19.41 0.02 3.23
N GLU A 70 18.39 -0.63 3.77
CA GLU A 70 18.45 -1.34 5.06
C GLU A 70 18.41 -2.85 4.83
N LYS A 71 17.57 -3.29 3.88
CA LYS A 71 17.45 -4.67 3.47
C LYS A 71 18.43 -5.00 2.35
N PRO A 72 19.17 -6.13 2.43
CA PRO A 72 20.11 -6.52 1.39
C PRO A 72 19.44 -6.66 0.02
N TYR A 73 20.22 -6.43 -1.04
CA TYR A 73 19.77 -6.69 -2.41
C TYR A 73 19.44 -8.17 -2.62
N PRO A 74 18.49 -8.49 -3.53
CA PRO A 74 18.16 -9.86 -3.87
C PRO A 74 19.32 -10.53 -4.61
N ASN A 75 19.36 -11.87 -4.57
CA ASN A 75 20.37 -12.66 -5.25
C ASN A 75 20.08 -12.77 -6.75
N ILE A 76 20.24 -11.66 -7.48
CA ILE A 76 20.12 -11.57 -8.94
C ILE A 76 21.42 -11.05 -9.55
N PRO A 77 21.68 -11.27 -10.84
CA PRO A 77 22.84 -10.70 -11.50
C PRO A 77 22.81 -9.16 -11.47
N ASN A 78 23.90 -8.56 -11.01
CA ASN A 78 24.14 -7.11 -10.99
C ASN A 78 22.97 -6.28 -10.37
N PRO A 79 22.61 -6.51 -9.10
CA PRO A 79 21.48 -5.82 -8.47
C PRO A 79 21.82 -4.37 -8.11
N LYS A 80 23.11 -4.08 -7.95
CA LYS A 80 23.64 -2.75 -7.65
C LYS A 80 23.91 -2.00 -8.95
N GLY A 81 23.47 -0.76 -9.04
CA GLY A 81 23.68 0.09 -10.21
C GLY A 81 22.69 -0.13 -11.36
N ASN A 82 21.90 -1.20 -11.36
CA ASN A 82 20.81 -1.35 -12.32
C ASN A 82 19.61 -0.45 -11.94
N LEU A 83 19.27 0.50 -12.82
CA LEU A 83 18.14 1.42 -12.65
C LEU A 83 16.85 0.95 -13.37
N ASN A 84 16.90 -0.22 -14.02
CA ASN A 84 15.81 -0.81 -14.80
C ASN A 84 15.31 0.18 -15.87
N LEU A 85 16.22 0.66 -16.73
CA LEU A 85 15.95 1.80 -17.63
C LEU A 85 14.96 1.48 -18.76
N GLU A 86 14.60 0.22 -18.97
CA GLU A 86 13.57 -0.22 -19.91
C GLU A 86 12.15 0.23 -19.53
N HIS A 87 11.92 0.66 -18.29
CA HIS A 87 10.65 1.22 -17.83
C HIS A 87 10.76 2.67 -17.32
N PRO A 88 9.72 3.50 -17.51
CA PRO A 88 9.68 4.86 -16.98
C PRO A 88 9.96 4.92 -15.47
N PRO A 89 10.62 5.98 -14.95
CA PRO A 89 11.11 5.99 -13.58
C PRO A 89 10.07 6.38 -12.52
N LEU A 90 8.90 6.91 -12.91
CA LEU A 90 7.93 7.50 -11.99
C LEU A 90 7.53 6.54 -10.85
N ALA A 91 7.18 5.30 -11.16
CA ALA A 91 6.80 4.32 -10.14
C ALA A 91 7.95 4.04 -9.15
N LYS A 92 9.20 4.05 -9.64
CA LYS A 92 10.40 3.85 -8.82
C LYS A 92 10.68 5.06 -7.93
N TYR A 93 10.39 6.28 -8.39
CA TYR A 93 10.47 7.49 -7.56
C TYR A 93 9.47 7.46 -6.40
N ILE A 94 8.22 7.07 -6.68
CA ILE A 94 7.20 6.93 -5.63
C ILE A 94 7.60 5.83 -4.65
N MET A 95 8.13 4.71 -5.15
CA MET A 95 8.61 3.61 -4.30
C MET A 95 9.80 4.04 -3.43
N PHE A 96 10.78 4.76 -3.99
CA PHE A 96 11.89 5.35 -3.23
C PHE A 96 11.37 6.30 -2.15
N LEU A 97 10.42 7.20 -2.47
CA LEU A 97 9.83 8.10 -1.49
C LEU A 97 9.13 7.34 -0.36
N SER A 98 8.44 6.24 -0.68
CA SER A 98 7.82 5.37 0.31
C SER A 98 8.88 4.77 1.25
N MET A 99 10.00 4.26 0.71
CA MET A 99 11.11 3.77 1.54
C MET A 99 11.74 4.86 2.39
N LEU A 100 11.86 6.08 1.85
CA LEU A 100 12.43 7.22 2.57
C LEU A 100 11.60 7.59 3.82
N VAL A 101 10.28 7.43 3.76
CA VAL A 101 9.36 7.77 4.85
C VAL A 101 9.11 6.60 5.80
N LEU A 102 9.03 5.37 5.27
CA LEU A 102 8.56 4.17 5.99
C LEU A 102 9.65 3.12 6.24
N GLY A 103 10.88 3.36 5.80
CA GLY A 103 11.99 2.40 5.85
C GLY A 103 11.99 1.40 4.70
N ASP A 104 13.06 0.61 4.60
CA ASP A 104 13.26 -0.33 3.50
C ASP A 104 12.78 -1.74 3.85
N ASN A 105 11.47 -1.94 3.73
CA ASN A 105 10.77 -3.17 4.03
C ASN A 105 9.67 -3.50 3.00
N SER A 106 9.19 -4.74 3.00
CA SER A 106 8.21 -5.23 2.02
C SER A 106 6.91 -4.41 1.99
N LEU A 107 6.46 -3.92 3.15
CA LEU A 107 5.26 -3.09 3.25
C LEU A 107 5.47 -1.72 2.58
N ALA A 108 6.60 -1.05 2.84
CA ALA A 108 6.94 0.22 2.22
C ALA A 108 7.06 0.13 0.69
N TRP A 109 7.56 -0.99 0.16
CA TRP A 109 7.65 -1.21 -1.28
C TRP A 109 6.26 -1.40 -1.94
N ARG A 110 5.33 -2.04 -1.22
CA ARG A 110 4.03 -2.48 -1.74
C ARG A 110 2.93 -1.41 -1.57
N ILE A 111 2.98 -0.55 -0.56
CA ILE A 111 1.98 0.51 -0.30
C ILE A 111 1.67 1.35 -1.54
N PRO A 112 2.66 1.88 -2.28
CA PRO A 112 2.37 2.68 -3.47
C PRO A 112 1.53 1.95 -4.52
N GLY A 113 1.86 0.68 -4.78
CA GLY A 113 1.12 -0.15 -5.73
C GLY A 113 -0.30 -0.47 -5.25
N LEU A 114 -0.50 -0.64 -3.95
CA LEU A 114 -1.81 -0.88 -3.35
C LEU A 114 -2.73 0.33 -3.43
N ILE A 115 -2.21 1.52 -3.12
CA ILE A 115 -2.96 2.78 -3.25
C ILE A 115 -3.36 2.98 -4.72
N MET A 116 -2.43 2.76 -5.64
CA MET A 116 -2.70 2.88 -7.07
C MET A 116 -3.79 1.90 -7.53
N ARG A 117 -3.71 0.63 -7.08
CA ARG A 117 -4.74 -0.36 -7.39
C ARG A 117 -6.10 0.00 -6.79
N ALA A 118 -6.13 0.53 -5.57
CA ALA A 118 -7.37 0.98 -4.93
C ALA A 118 -7.97 2.23 -5.59
N ALA A 119 -7.15 3.06 -6.27
CA ALA A 119 -7.62 4.25 -6.96
C ALA A 119 -8.13 3.98 -8.39
N ILE A 120 -7.69 2.88 -9.01
CA ILE A 120 -8.08 2.49 -10.38
C ILE A 120 -9.35 1.64 -10.41
N VAL A 121 -9.63 0.91 -9.33
CA VAL A 121 -10.78 0.00 -9.17
C VAL A 121 -11.92 0.71 -8.46
#